data_AF-A0A5K0W5Y0-F1
#
_entry.id   AF-A0A5K0W5Y0-F1
#
_cell.length_a   1.000
_cell.length_b   1.000
_cell.length_c   1.000
_cell.angle_alpha   90.00
_cell.angle_beta   90.00
_cell.angle_gamma   90.00
#
_symmetry.space_group_name_H-M   'P 1'
#
loop_
_entity.id
_entity.type
_entity.pdbx_description
1 polymer ?
#
loop_
_entity_poly.entity_id
_entity_poly.type
_entity_poly.pdbx_seq_one_letter_code
_entity_poly.pdbx_strand_id
1 'polypeptide(L)' 'EDKAEPQMFLFQFPVSLPLLKRSATAVGKEEEADPGSRSQIACKLQDLQAGSVGKMMVYENGTIKMKIGDALFD' A
#
# COMPACT_ATOMS: atom_id res chain seq x y z
N GLU A 1 15.44 -15.03 25.60
CA GLU A 1 14.47 -14.53 24.62
C GLU A 1 14.53 -13.01 24.69
N ASP A 2 15.21 -12.38 23.73
CA ASP A 2 15.41 -10.93 23.72
C ASP A 2 14.12 -10.30 23.22
N LYS A 3 13.32 -9.75 24.14
CA LYS A 3 12.03 -9.17 23.81
C LYS A 3 12.31 -7.77 23.26
N ALA A 4 12.41 -7.68 21.94
CA ALA A 4 12.62 -6.40 21.26
C ALA A 4 11.61 -5.37 21.79
N GLU A 5 12.14 -4.27 22.33
CA GLU A 5 11.32 -3.18 22.84
C GLU A 5 10.50 -2.55 21.70
N PRO A 6 9.30 -2.04 21.97
CA PRO A 6 8.47 -1.42 20.95
C PRO A 6 9.18 -0.18 20.38
N GLN A 7 9.55 -0.24 19.11
CA GLN A 7 10.13 0.88 18.38
C GLN A 7 9.04 1.60 17.56
N MET A 8 8.99 2.92 17.66
CA MET A 8 8.09 3.75 16.86
C MET A 8 8.85 4.37 15.69
N PHE A 9 8.19 4.44 14.54
CA PHE A 9 8.66 5.11 13.35
C PHE A 9 7.62 6.13 12.91
N LEU A 10 8.08 7.31 12.47
CA LEU A 10 7.22 8.34 11.92
C LEU A 10 7.41 8.38 10.40
N PHE A 11 6.32 8.19 9.66
CA PHE A 11 6.31 8.24 8.20
C PHE A 11 5.50 9.44 7.72
N GLN A 12 6.05 10.19 6.77
CA GLN A 12 5.32 11.25 6.09
C GLN A 12 4.78 10.72 4.76
N PHE A 13 3.45 10.72 4.63
CA PHE A 13 2.79 10.36 3.39
C PHE A 13 2.38 11.61 2.58
N PRO A 14 2.21 11.47 1.25
CA PRO A 14 1.52 12.47 0.46
C PRO A 14 0.12 12.75 1.02
N VAL A 15 -0.36 13.99 0.85
CA VAL A 15 -1.69 14.43 1.32
C VAL A 15 -2.81 13.60 0.71
N SER A 16 -2.61 13.13 -0.53
CA SER A 16 -3.52 12.25 -1.26
C SER A 16 -2.81 10.95 -1.62
N LEU A 17 -3.39 9.84 -1.18
CA LEU A 17 -3.01 8.48 -1.54
C LEU A 17 -3.90 7.95 -2.67
N PRO A 18 -3.41 7.04 -3.51
CA PRO A 18 -4.24 6.38 -4.51
C PRO A 18 -5.25 5.45 -3.82
N LEU A 19 -6.52 5.52 -4.21
CA LEU A 19 -7.54 4.62 -3.66
C LEU A 19 -7.14 3.17 -3.88
N LEU A 20 -7.11 2.39 -2.79
CA LEU A 20 -7.06 0.95 -2.87
C LEU A 20 -8.43 0.44 -3.36
N LYS A 21 -8.58 0.19 -4.67
CA LYS A 21 -9.73 -0.57 -5.16
C LYS A 21 -9.67 -1.95 -4.50
N ARG A 22 -10.65 -2.23 -3.64
CA ARG A 22 -10.77 -3.45 -2.85
C ARG A 22 -10.86 -4.65 -3.79
N SER A 23 -9.77 -5.36 -4.05
CA SER A 23 -9.87 -6.77 -4.43
C SER A 23 -10.22 -7.53 -3.15
N ALA A 24 -11.50 -7.60 -2.82
CA ALA A 24 -11.96 -8.59 -1.87
C ALA A 24 -11.56 -9.96 -2.46
N THR A 25 -10.74 -10.71 -1.75
CA THR A 25 -10.36 -12.07 -2.12
C THR A 25 -11.60 -12.88 -2.48
N ALA A 26 -11.79 -13.12 -3.78
CA ALA A 26 -12.60 -14.20 -4.31
C ALA A 26 -11.70 -14.97 -5.27
N VAL A 27 -11.58 -16.26 -4.99
CA VAL A 27 -10.91 -17.25 -5.80
C VAL A 27 -11.33 -17.11 -7.27
N GLY A 28 -10.36 -17.00 -8.17
CA GLY A 28 -10.55 -17.20 -9.60
C GLY A 28 -10.63 -15.93 -10.43
N LYS A 29 -9.86 -15.96 -11.52
CA LYS A 29 -9.80 -15.03 -12.66
C LYS A 29 -8.94 -13.79 -12.47
N GLU A 30 -7.73 -13.90 -13.00
CA GLU A 30 -7.01 -12.80 -13.61
C GLU A 30 -7.94 -12.14 -14.65
N GLU A 31 -8.72 -11.15 -14.23
CA GLU A 31 -9.29 -10.21 -15.17
C GLU A 31 -8.23 -9.13 -15.39
N GLU A 32 -7.65 -9.15 -16.59
CA GLU A 32 -6.90 -8.04 -17.16
C GLU A 32 -7.74 -6.77 -17.00
N ALA A 33 -7.44 -6.01 -15.95
CA ALA A 33 -8.03 -4.70 -15.76
C ALA A 33 -7.45 -3.78 -16.85
N ASP A 34 -8.32 -3.40 -17.79
CA ASP A 34 -8.08 -2.40 -18.83
C ASP A 34 -7.20 -1.24 -18.31
N PRO A 35 -6.04 -0.97 -18.93
CA PRO A 35 -5.12 0.07 -18.47
C PRO A 35 -5.72 1.49 -18.53
N GLY A 36 -6.87 1.68 -19.17
CA GLY A 36 -7.52 2.98 -19.38
C GLY A 36 -8.46 3.49 -18.28
N SER A 37 -8.93 2.66 -17.33
CA SER A 37 -9.99 3.05 -16.37
C SER A 37 -9.60 2.90 -14.89
N ARG A 38 -8.34 3.22 -14.57
CA ARG A 38 -7.92 3.46 -13.18
C ARG A 38 -8.00 4.95 -12.89
N SER A 39 -9.23 5.48 -12.80
CA SER A 39 -9.46 6.76 -12.14
C SER A 39 -8.94 6.62 -10.70
N GLN A 40 -7.74 7.14 -10.47
CA GLN A 40 -7.12 7.21 -9.16
C GLN A 40 -7.94 8.23 -8.34
N ILE A 41 -8.98 7.75 -7.68
CA ILE A 41 -9.66 8.57 -6.68
C ILE A 41 -8.63 8.82 -5.57
N ALA A 42 -8.29 10.08 -5.34
CA ALA A 42 -7.41 10.47 -4.25
C ALA A 42 -8.15 10.28 -2.91
N CYS A 43 -7.53 9.61 -1.94
CA CYS A 43 -8.03 9.52 -0.56
C CYS A 43 -6.99 9.97 0.44
N LYS A 44 -7.41 10.47 1.61
CA LYS A 44 -6.50 10.72 2.73
C LYS A 44 -6.30 9.43 3.53
N LEU A 45 -5.23 9.36 4.31
CA LEU A 45 -4.96 8.22 5.20
C LEU A 45 -6.12 7.92 6.15
N GLN A 46 -6.77 8.97 6.66
CA GLN A 46 -7.95 8.90 7.53
C GLN A 46 -9.21 8.32 6.87
N ASP A 47 -9.29 8.34 5.54
CA ASP A 47 -10.45 7.83 4.80
C ASP A 47 -10.30 6.33 4.48
N LEU A 48 -9.14 5.74 4.79
CA LEU A 48 -8.86 4.32 4.59
C LEU A 48 -9.53 3.49 5.68
N GLN A 49 -10.03 2.31 5.30
CA GLN A 49 -10.52 1.34 6.26
C GLN A 49 -9.35 0.78 7.08
N ALA A 50 -9.61 0.49 8.36
CA ALA A 50 -8.64 -0.17 9.21
C ALA A 50 -8.22 -1.52 8.59
N GLY A 51 -6.93 -1.81 8.64
CA GLY A 51 -6.35 -3.03 8.07
C GLY A 51 -4.98 -2.79 7.47
N SER A 52 -4.55 -3.71 6.61
CA SER A 52 -3.30 -3.56 5.87
C SER A 52 -3.42 -2.47 4.81
N VAL A 53 -2.58 -1.43 4.93
CA VAL A 53 -2.52 -0.31 3.98
C VAL A 53 -1.59 -0.63 2.80
N GLY A 54 -0.57 -1.45 3.02
CA GLY A 54 0.48 -1.67 2.03
C GLY A 54 1.58 -2.62 2.50
N LYS A 55 2.66 -2.68 1.73
CA LYS A 55 3.86 -3.49 2.02
C LYS A 55 5.11 -2.66 1.89
N MET A 56 5.96 -2.71 2.92
CA MET A 56 7.34 -2.22 2.84
C MET A 56 8.19 -3.32 2.21
N MET A 57 8.90 -2.99 1.14
CA MET A 57 9.76 -3.89 0.37
C MET A 57 11.22 -3.49 0.62
N VAL A 58 12.05 -4.48 0.93
CA VAL A 58 13.50 -4.32 1.03
C VAL A 58 14.12 -5.12 -0.12
N TYR A 59 14.81 -4.43 -1.01
CA TYR A 59 15.46 -5.04 -2.17
C TYR A 59 16.86 -5.53 -1.80
N GLU A 60 17.41 -6.46 -2.58
CA GLU A 60 18.74 -7.05 -2.34
C GLU A 60 19.85 -5.98 -2.26
N ASN A 61 19.70 -4.89 -3.00
CA ASN A 61 20.61 -3.75 -2.99
C ASN A 61 20.42 -2.81 -1.78
N GLY A 62 19.55 -3.16 -0.82
CA GLY A 62 19.21 -2.36 0.36
C GLY A 62 18.26 -1.20 0.09
N THR A 63 17.79 -1.01 -1.15
CA THR A 63 16.73 -0.02 -1.43
C THR A 63 15.46 -0.43 -0.71
N ILE A 64 14.81 0.53 -0.07
CA ILE A 64 13.53 0.34 0.59
C ILE A 64 12.47 1.07 -0.24
N LYS A 65 11.33 0.43 -0.47
CA LYS A 65 10.17 1.06 -1.11
C LYS A 65 8.89 0.69 -0.37
N MET A 66 7.87 1.52 -0.44
CA MET A 66 6.55 1.25 0.12
C MET A 66 5.52 1.09 -1.01
N LYS A 67 4.83 -0.05 -1.07
CA LYS A 67 3.73 -0.29 -2.02
C LYS A 67 2.38 -0.08 -1.33
N ILE A 68 1.59 0.88 -1.81
CA ILE A 68 0.22 1.16 -1.34
C ILE A 68 -0.72 1.03 -2.54
N GLY A 69 -1.55 -0.01 -2.54
CA GLY A 69 -2.31 -0.41 -3.73
C GLY A 69 -1.39 -0.70 -4.90
N ASP A 70 -1.62 -0.02 -6.03
CA ASP A 70 -0.81 -0.14 -7.25
C ASP A 70 0.39 0.82 -7.27
N ALA A 71 0.45 1.79 -6.36
CA ALA A 71 1.53 2.79 -6.34
C ALA A 71 2.72 2.33 -5.51
N LEU A 72 3.90 2.72 -5.96
CA LEU A 72 5.19 2.44 -5.34
C LEU A 72 5.85 3.77 -4.95
N PHE A 73 6.16 3.91 -3.67
CA PHE A 73 6.82 5.07 -3.07
C PHE A 73 8.25 4.70 -2.67
N ASP A 74 9.14 5.69 -2.78
CA ASP A 74 10.52 5.60 -2.27
C ASP A 74 10.59 5.95 -0.78
#